data_AF-A0AAP0NP44-F1
#
_entry.id   AF-A0AAP0NP44-F1
#
_cell.length_a   1.000
_cell.length_b   1.000
_cell.length_c   1.000
_cell.angle_alpha   90.00
_cell.angle_beta   90.00
_cell.angle_gamma   90.00
#
_symmetry.space_group_name_H-M   'P 1'
#
loop_
_entity.id
_entity.type
_entity.pdbx_description
1 polymer ?
#
loop_
_entity_poly.entity_id
_entity_poly.type
_entity_poly.pdbx_seq_one_letter_code
_entity_poly.pdbx_strand_id
1 'polypeptide(L)'
;MASPGCASSNSSNISEETVLLHAVDERRQRRMLSNRESARRSRLRKQKHLDGLAAQMAQLRVDNREIVERVNLATQHYMEIESENSILSAQMAELNHRLQSLDEITRFLNSNATATATTTTSLGHDVLMMNNSWNSMLLNQQAIVASAEMIEYY
;
A
#
# COMPACT_ATOMS: atom_id res chain seq x y z
N MET A 1 -29.54 103.44 -7.40
CA MET A 1 -30.55 102.51 -7.92
C MET A 1 -30.29 101.17 -7.27
N ALA A 2 -31.21 100.69 -6.43
CA ALA A 2 -31.08 99.43 -5.69
C ALA A 2 -31.84 98.33 -6.42
N SER A 3 -31.21 97.17 -6.65
CA SER A 3 -31.89 95.97 -7.16
C SER A 3 -32.31 95.07 -5.99
N PRO A 4 -33.53 94.50 -5.99
CA PRO A 4 -34.04 93.68 -4.90
C PRO A 4 -33.51 92.25 -4.98
N GLY A 5 -33.34 91.65 -3.80
CA GLY A 5 -32.96 90.25 -3.64
C GLY A 5 -34.03 89.29 -4.15
N CYS A 6 -33.57 88.22 -4.79
CA CYS A 6 -34.37 87.02 -5.04
C CYS A 6 -34.06 86.01 -3.94
N ALA A 7 -34.94 85.93 -2.94
CA ALA A 7 -35.02 84.77 -2.05
C ALA A 7 -35.69 83.65 -2.84
N SER A 8 -34.90 82.74 -3.38
CA SER A 8 -35.42 81.55 -4.07
C SER A 8 -35.81 80.50 -3.04
N SER A 9 -37.07 80.09 -3.10
CA SER A 9 -37.75 79.13 -2.24
C SER A 9 -36.97 77.82 -2.05
N ASN A 10 -36.58 77.52 -0.81
CA ASN A 10 -35.84 76.31 -0.43
C ASN A 10 -36.73 75.11 -0.06
N SER A 11 -38.04 75.12 -0.37
CA SER A 11 -38.98 74.11 0.15
C SER A 11 -39.07 72.83 -0.68
N SER A 12 -38.55 72.80 -1.90
CA SER A 12 -38.55 71.61 -2.78
C SER A 12 -37.34 70.69 -2.60
N ASN A 13 -36.22 71.19 -2.07
CA ASN A 13 -34.99 70.39 -1.89
C ASN A 13 -35.07 69.36 -0.74
N ILE A 14 -35.82 69.67 0.31
CA ILE A 14 -35.92 68.81 1.52
C ILE A 14 -36.63 67.48 1.19
N SER A 15 -37.61 67.50 0.28
CA SER A 15 -38.34 66.30 -0.12
C SER A 15 -37.51 65.35 -0.98
N GLU A 16 -36.56 65.85 -1.77
CA GLU A 16 -35.70 65.01 -2.61
C GLU A 16 -34.54 64.39 -1.81
N GLU A 17 -33.95 65.16 -0.89
CA GLU A 17 -32.90 64.67 0.01
C GLU A 17 -33.39 63.54 0.93
N THR A 18 -34.60 63.66 1.46
CA THR A 18 -35.23 62.63 2.31
C THR A 18 -35.52 61.33 1.56
N VAL A 19 -35.95 61.41 0.30
CA VAL A 19 -36.16 60.23 -0.56
C VAL A 19 -34.84 59.53 -0.89
N LEU A 20 -33.78 60.29 -1.14
CA LEU A 20 -32.44 59.74 -1.38
C LEU A 20 -31.87 59.02 -0.15
N LEU A 21 -32.02 59.61 1.04
CA LEU A 21 -31.60 58.98 2.30
C LEU A 21 -32.33 57.65 2.54
N HIS A 22 -33.64 57.61 2.31
CA HIS A 22 -34.43 56.38 2.43
C HIS A 22 -33.95 55.29 1.45
N ALA A 23 -33.70 55.65 0.19
CA ALA A 23 -33.19 54.71 -0.80
C ALA A 23 -31.78 54.17 -0.47
N VAL A 24 -30.91 55.00 0.12
CA VAL A 24 -29.58 54.61 0.60
C VAL A 24 -29.70 53.63 1.78
N ASP A 25 -30.60 53.89 2.73
CA ASP A 25 -30.83 53.03 3.89
C ASP A 25 -31.43 51.68 3.48
N GLU A 26 -32.40 51.65 2.55
CA GLU A 26 -32.90 50.41 1.98
C GLU A 26 -31.79 49.61 1.29
N ARG A 27 -30.94 50.27 0.50
CA ARG A 27 -29.80 49.63 -0.17
C ARG A 27 -28.79 49.10 0.85
N ARG A 28 -28.60 49.79 1.97
CA ARG A 28 -27.74 49.34 3.07
C ARG A 28 -28.33 48.11 3.75
N GLN A 29 -29.63 48.12 4.07
CA GLN A 29 -30.33 46.97 4.65
C GLN A 29 -30.26 45.75 3.74
N ARG A 30 -30.55 45.90 2.44
CA ARG A 30 -30.43 44.80 1.45
C ARG A 30 -29.00 44.24 1.40
N ARG A 31 -27.98 45.11 1.43
CA ARG A 31 -26.57 44.68 1.49
C ARG A 31 -26.23 43.93 2.77
N MET A 32 -26.72 44.38 3.92
CA MET A 32 -26.51 43.68 5.20
C MET A 32 -27.13 42.28 5.20
N LEU A 33 -28.35 42.13 4.69
CA LEU A 33 -29.03 40.83 4.59
C LEU A 33 -28.33 39.90 3.59
N SER A 34 -27.98 40.42 2.41
CA SER A 34 -27.26 39.66 1.39
C SER A 34 -25.87 39.22 1.88
N ASN A 35 -25.11 40.12 2.52
CA ASN A 35 -23.80 39.79 3.07
C ASN A 35 -23.93 38.76 4.19
N ARG A 36 -24.90 38.92 5.09
CA ARG A 36 -25.20 37.95 6.16
C ARG A 36 -25.46 36.55 5.59
N GLU A 37 -26.32 36.44 4.58
CA GLU A 37 -26.61 35.15 3.96
C GLU A 37 -25.39 34.60 3.19
N SER A 38 -24.61 35.44 2.53
CA SER A 38 -23.39 35.02 1.84
C SER A 38 -22.32 34.49 2.81
N ALA A 39 -22.15 35.13 3.97
CA ALA A 39 -21.27 34.69 5.04
C ALA A 39 -21.75 33.38 5.64
N ARG A 40 -23.06 33.23 5.87
CA ARG A 40 -23.66 31.97 6.34
C ARG A 40 -23.40 30.82 5.37
N ARG A 41 -23.66 31.02 4.07
CA ARG A 41 -23.40 30.03 3.01
C ARG A 41 -21.92 29.68 2.91
N SER A 42 -21.03 30.66 3.03
CA SER A 42 -19.59 30.43 3.03
C SER A 42 -19.14 29.57 4.21
N ARG A 43 -19.61 29.88 5.43
CA ARG A 43 -19.36 29.08 6.63
C ARG A 43 -19.88 27.65 6.48
N LEU A 44 -21.10 27.48 5.99
CA LEU A 44 -21.70 26.15 5.78
C LEU A 44 -20.92 25.32 4.76
N ARG A 45 -20.46 25.91 3.65
CA ARG A 45 -19.62 25.21 2.66
C ARG A 45 -18.29 24.76 3.28
N LYS A 46 -17.63 25.63 4.05
CA LYS A 46 -16.39 25.29 4.75
C LYS A 46 -16.62 24.17 5.78
N GLN A 47 -17.70 24.23 6.55
CA GLN A 47 -18.05 23.18 7.50
C GLN A 47 -18.24 21.83 6.80
N LYS A 48 -19.05 21.78 5.72
CA LYS A 48 -19.24 20.56 4.93
C LYS A 48 -17.93 19.99 4.38
N HIS A 49 -17.01 20.86 3.97
CA HIS A 49 -15.71 20.42 3.49
C HIS A 49 -14.86 19.81 4.62
N LEU A 50 -14.84 20.44 5.79
CA LEU A 50 -14.15 19.90 6.98
C LEU A 50 -14.77 18.57 7.43
N ASP A 51 -16.09 18.46 7.46
CA ASP A 51 -16.80 17.22 7.78
C ASP A 51 -16.45 16.11 6.78
N GLY A 52 -16.38 16.45 5.49
CA GLY A 52 -15.97 15.52 4.44
C GLY A 52 -14.52 15.06 4.57
N LEU A 53 -13.60 15.94 4.97
CA LEU A 53 -12.21 15.57 5.25
C LEU A 53 -12.09 14.70 6.50
N ALA A 54 -12.86 15.00 7.55
CA ALA A 54 -12.89 14.21 8.77
C ALA A 54 -13.42 12.78 8.50
N ALA A 55 -14.46 12.65 7.68
CA ALA A 55 -14.98 11.35 7.24
C ALA A 55 -13.95 10.56 6.44
N GLN A 56 -13.25 11.20 5.48
CA GLN A 56 -12.17 10.56 4.72
C GLN A 56 -11.04 10.08 5.64
N MET A 57 -10.61 10.91 6.59
CA MET A 57 -9.58 10.52 7.56
C MET A 57 -10.03 9.35 8.44
N ALA A 58 -11.30 9.33 8.87
CA ALA A 58 -11.86 8.23 9.64
C ALA A 58 -11.86 6.93 8.81
N GLN A 59 -12.28 6.99 7.54
CA GLN A 59 -12.26 5.84 6.63
C GLN A 59 -10.84 5.33 6.41
N LEU A 60 -9.90 6.22 6.06
CA LEU A 60 -8.50 5.83 5.86
C LEU A 60 -7.87 5.19 7.09
N ARG A 61 -8.27 5.61 8.31
CA ARG A 61 -7.83 4.95 9.55
C ARG A 61 -8.40 3.55 9.71
N VAL A 62 -9.64 3.30 9.28
CA VAL A 62 -10.23 1.96 9.26
C VAL A 62 -9.49 1.09 8.24
N ASP A 63 -9.36 1.58 7.01
CA ASP A 63 -8.69 0.87 5.92
C ASP A 63 -7.24 0.53 6.27
N ASN A 64 -6.51 1.47 6.86
CA ASN A 64 -5.13 1.26 7.29
C ASN A 64 -5.02 0.15 8.34
N ARG A 65 -5.91 0.13 9.35
CA ARG A 65 -5.95 -0.95 10.35
C ARG A 65 -6.22 -2.31 9.71
N GLU A 66 -7.17 -2.35 8.78
CA GLU A 66 -7.51 -3.58 8.06
C GLU A 66 -6.33 -4.09 7.22
N ILE A 67 -5.64 -3.20 6.51
CA ILE A 67 -4.43 -3.56 5.74
C ILE A 67 -3.36 -4.13 6.66
N VAL A 68 -3.09 -3.48 7.79
CA VAL A 68 -2.11 -3.96 8.78
C VAL A 68 -2.48 -5.35 9.30
N GLU A 69 -3.75 -5.58 9.63
CA GLU A 69 -4.23 -6.90 10.07
C GLU A 69 -4.02 -7.98 8.99
N ARG A 70 -4.38 -7.69 7.74
CA ARG A 70 -4.16 -8.62 6.62
C ARG A 70 -2.67 -8.91 6.39
N VAL A 71 -1.80 -7.91 6.50
CA VAL A 71 -0.35 -8.09 6.37
C VAL A 71 0.18 -8.97 7.49
N ASN A 72 -0.27 -8.76 8.73
CA ASN A 72 0.14 -9.59 9.87
C ASN A 72 -0.27 -11.05 9.69
N LEU A 73 -1.52 -11.31 9.26
CA LEU A 73 -2.01 -12.66 8.98
C LEU A 73 -1.22 -13.33 7.84
N ALA A 74 -0.98 -12.61 6.74
CA ALA A 74 -0.19 -13.12 5.63
C ALA A 74 1.26 -13.44 6.06
N THR A 75 1.85 -12.59 6.90
CA THR A 75 3.20 -12.81 7.45
C THR A 75 3.25 -14.05 8.33
N GLN A 76 2.24 -14.26 9.17
CA GLN A 76 2.14 -15.47 10.01
C GLN A 76 2.07 -16.74 9.15
N HIS A 77 1.21 -16.77 8.13
CA HIS A 77 1.12 -17.90 7.22
C HIS A 77 2.40 -18.12 6.42
N TYR A 78 3.07 -17.05 6.01
CA TYR A 78 4.36 -17.15 5.33
C TYR A 78 5.41 -17.84 6.22
N MET A 79 5.53 -17.43 7.49
CA MET A 79 6.46 -18.06 8.43
C MET A 79 6.16 -19.54 8.69
N GLU A 80 4.87 -19.90 8.75
CA GLU A 80 4.44 -21.30 8.89
C GLU A 80 4.91 -22.14 7.69
N ILE A 81 4.63 -21.68 6.46
CA ILE A 81 5.05 -22.35 5.22
C ILE A 81 6.57 -22.40 5.10
N GLU A 82 7.29 -21.34 5.48
CA GLU A 82 8.75 -21.31 5.50
C GLU A 82 9.31 -22.38 6.44
N SER A 83 8.72 -22.53 7.63
CA SER A 83 9.13 -23.54 8.60
C SER A 83 8.92 -24.96 8.07
N GLU A 84 7.77 -25.23 7.44
CA GLU A 84 7.50 -26.53 6.80
C GLU A 84 8.47 -26.81 5.66
N ASN A 85 8.78 -25.80 4.84
CA ASN A 85 9.75 -25.92 3.75
C ASN A 85 11.15 -26.24 4.29
N SER A 86 11.58 -25.59 5.38
CA SER A 86 12.85 -25.89 6.04
C SER A 86 12.90 -27.34 6.55
N ILE A 87 11.81 -27.85 7.11
CA ILE A 87 11.72 -29.25 7.57
C ILE A 87 11.83 -30.22 6.39
N LEU A 88 11.07 -29.98 5.31
CA LEU A 88 11.10 -30.82 4.11
C LEU A 88 12.48 -30.82 3.46
N SER A 89 13.14 -29.66 3.41
CA SER A 89 14.50 -29.52 2.89
C SER A 89 15.52 -30.33 3.71
N ALA A 90 15.41 -30.30 5.04
CA ALA A 90 16.25 -31.10 5.93
C ALA A 90 16.02 -32.60 5.75
N GLN A 91 14.75 -33.03 5.66
CA GLN A 91 14.39 -34.43 5.40
C GLN A 91 14.91 -34.92 4.03
N MET A 92 14.80 -34.08 3.00
CA MET A 92 15.35 -34.38 1.67
C MET A 92 16.86 -34.56 1.74
N ALA A 93 17.58 -33.67 2.42
CA ALA A 93 19.03 -33.77 2.59
C ALA A 93 19.44 -35.06 3.33
N GLU A 94 18.72 -35.42 4.39
CA GLU A 94 18.94 -36.66 5.13
C GLU A 94 18.75 -37.91 4.26
N LEU A 95 17.64 -37.98 3.51
CA LEU A 95 17.37 -39.10 2.61
C LEU A 95 18.43 -39.22 1.52
N ASN A 96 18.86 -38.08 0.95
CA ASN A 96 19.92 -38.06 -0.06
C ASN A 96 21.25 -38.59 0.52
N HIS A 97 21.61 -38.16 1.73
CA HIS A 97 22.81 -38.65 2.42
C HIS A 97 22.75 -40.15 2.69
N ARG A 98 21.60 -40.66 3.16
CA ARG A 98 21.39 -42.10 3.36
C ARG A 98 21.51 -42.89 2.05
N LEU A 99 20.97 -42.35 0.95
CA LEU A 99 21.05 -42.98 -0.37
C LEU A 99 22.50 -43.02 -0.88
N GLN A 100 23.25 -41.92 -0.73
CA GLN A 100 24.67 -41.87 -1.10
C GLN A 100 25.50 -42.88 -0.30
N SER A 101 25.28 -42.97 1.02
CA SER A 101 25.93 -43.98 1.87
C SER A 101 25.64 -45.42 1.39
N LEU A 102 24.39 -45.73 1.01
CA LEU A 102 24.05 -47.04 0.46
C LEU A 102 24.68 -47.31 -0.90
N ASP A 103 24.77 -46.30 -1.78
CA ASP A 103 25.47 -46.41 -3.07
C ASP A 103 26.97 -46.66 -2.87
N GLU A 104 27.59 -45.95 -1.92
CA GLU A 104 28.99 -46.17 -1.53
C GLU A 104 29.20 -47.60 -1.02
N ILE A 105 28.38 -48.09 -0.08
CA ILE A 105 28.45 -49.47 0.43
C ILE A 105 28.31 -50.48 -0.72
N THR A 106 27.34 -50.28 -1.61
CA THR A 106 27.12 -51.14 -2.78
C THR A 106 28.34 -51.15 -3.71
N ARG A 107 28.94 -49.98 -3.94
CA ARG A 107 30.16 -49.83 -4.75
C ARG A 107 31.36 -50.51 -4.11
N PHE A 108 31.54 -50.41 -2.79
CA PHE A 108 32.57 -51.12 -2.05
C PHE A 108 32.42 -52.64 -2.16
N LEU A 109 31.20 -53.17 -1.98
CA LEU A 109 30.92 -54.60 -2.12
C LEU A 109 31.19 -55.12 -3.54
N ASN A 110 30.76 -54.40 -4.57
CA ASN A 110 31.02 -54.76 -5.97
C ASN A 110 32.51 -54.70 -6.35
N SER A 111 33.26 -53.75 -5.79
CA SER A 111 34.71 -53.65 -5.98
C SER A 111 35.45 -54.84 -5.34
N ASN A 112 35.00 -55.29 -4.16
CA ASN A 112 35.55 -56.46 -3.51
C ASN A 112 35.18 -57.77 -4.25
N ALA A 113 33.97 -57.86 -4.81
CA ALA A 113 33.57 -59.01 -5.62
C ALA A 113 34.36 -59.12 -6.94
N THR A 114 34.70 -57.98 -7.56
CA THR A 114 35.50 -57.96 -8.81
C THR A 114 36.99 -58.24 -8.58
N ALA A 115 37.54 -57.99 -7.39
CA ALA A 115 38.89 -58.46 -7.01
C ALA A 115 38.98 -60.00 -6.96
N THR A 116 37.85 -60.69 -6.75
CA THR A 116 37.75 -62.16 -6.85
C THR A 116 37.28 -62.67 -8.23
N ALA A 117 36.82 -61.77 -9.11
CA ALA A 117 36.23 -62.10 -10.39
C ALA A 117 36.82 -61.23 -11.52
N THR A 118 38.13 -61.32 -11.75
CA THR A 118 38.68 -61.00 -13.08
C THR A 118 38.15 -62.01 -14.07
N THR A 119 36.95 -61.80 -14.61
CA THR A 119 36.48 -62.08 -15.98
C THR A 119 35.01 -61.63 -16.08
N THR A 120 34.68 -60.83 -17.10
CA THR A 120 33.34 -60.50 -17.66
C THR A 120 32.52 -59.26 -17.19
N THR A 121 32.44 -58.30 -18.13
CA THR A 121 31.25 -57.58 -18.67
C THR A 121 30.61 -56.37 -17.96
N SER A 122 30.93 -55.16 -18.47
CA SER A 122 30.08 -54.30 -19.32
C SER A 122 28.60 -54.03 -18.95
N LEU A 123 28.27 -53.58 -17.73
CA LEU A 123 26.87 -53.17 -17.39
C LEU A 123 26.76 -51.89 -16.52
N GLY A 124 27.80 -51.05 -16.44
CA GLY A 124 27.87 -49.95 -15.47
C GLY A 124 27.48 -48.54 -15.95
N HIS A 125 27.03 -48.34 -17.19
CA HIS A 125 26.99 -46.99 -17.80
C HIS A 125 25.66 -46.24 -17.63
N ASP A 126 24.53 -46.92 -17.44
CA ASP A 126 23.20 -46.27 -17.50
C ASP A 126 22.76 -45.61 -16.18
N VAL A 127 23.20 -46.11 -15.03
CA VAL A 127 22.78 -45.58 -13.71
C VAL A 127 23.47 -44.26 -13.36
N LEU A 128 24.71 -44.06 -13.84
CA LEU A 128 25.50 -42.85 -13.54
C LEU A 128 24.90 -41.58 -14.16
N MET A 129 24.20 -41.73 -15.28
CA MET A 129 23.63 -40.60 -16.04
C MET A 129 22.40 -39.99 -15.35
N MET A 130 21.59 -40.79 -14.63
CA MET A 130 20.45 -40.25 -13.87
C MET A 130 20.90 -39.50 -12.62
N ASN A 131 21.98 -39.93 -11.96
CA ASN A 131 22.49 -39.30 -10.73
C ASN A 131 23.04 -37.87 -11.00
N ASN A 132 23.62 -37.64 -12.17
CA ASN A 132 24.17 -36.32 -12.55
C ASN A 132 23.08 -35.28 -12.89
N SER A 133 21.95 -35.72 -13.42
CA SER A 133 20.85 -34.82 -13.80
C SER A 133 20.19 -34.16 -12.58
N TRP A 134 19.97 -34.95 -11.51
CA TRP A 134 19.36 -34.47 -10.27
C TRP A 134 20.32 -33.63 -9.41
N ASN A 135 21.62 -33.93 -9.42
CA ASN A 135 22.63 -33.11 -8.76
C ASN A 135 22.73 -31.69 -9.35
N SER A 136 22.55 -31.52 -10.66
CA SER A 136 22.57 -30.19 -11.29
C SER A 136 21.37 -29.33 -10.87
N MET A 137 20.23 -29.94 -10.54
CA MET A 137 19.03 -29.23 -10.07
C MET A 137 19.18 -28.77 -8.61
N LEU A 138 19.95 -29.50 -7.80
CA LEU A 138 20.24 -29.16 -6.41
C LEU A 138 21.26 -28.00 -6.29
N LEU A 139 22.26 -27.93 -7.19
CA LEU A 139 23.23 -26.83 -7.22
C LEU A 139 22.68 -25.53 -7.81
N ASN A 140 21.62 -25.59 -8.63
CA ASN A 140 21.03 -24.41 -9.27
C ASN A 140 19.81 -23.85 -8.51
N GLN A 141 19.60 -24.33 -7.29
CA GLN A 141 18.66 -23.72 -6.37
C GLN A 141 19.34 -22.47 -5.77
N GLN A 142 19.46 -21.42 -6.58
CA GLN A 142 19.59 -20.08 -6.03
C GLN A 142 18.39 -19.93 -5.11
N ALA A 143 18.66 -19.77 -3.81
CA ALA A 143 17.65 -19.31 -2.89
C ALA A 143 16.97 -18.13 -3.58
N ILE A 144 15.66 -18.21 -3.77
CA ILE A 144 14.86 -17.02 -4.01
C ILE A 144 14.95 -16.26 -2.69
N VAL A 145 16.08 -15.58 -2.50
CA VAL A 145 16.19 -14.41 -1.64
C VAL A 145 15.27 -13.41 -2.32
N ALA A 146 13.97 -13.58 -2.06
CA ALA A 146 13.02 -12.49 -2.17
C ALA A 146 13.57 -11.45 -1.21
N SER A 147 14.26 -10.49 -1.82
CA SER A 147 14.70 -9.23 -1.24
C SER A 147 13.82 -8.84 -0.06
N ALA A 148 14.29 -9.15 1.14
CA ALA A 148 13.94 -8.42 2.34
C ALA A 148 14.62 -7.05 2.25
N GLU A 149 14.29 -6.29 1.20
CA GLU A 149 14.53 -4.86 1.19
C GLU A 149 13.48 -4.26 2.12
N MET A 150 13.91 -4.06 3.37
CA MET A 150 13.72 -2.81 4.10
C MET A 150 12.39 -2.11 3.80
N ILE A 151 11.32 -2.53 4.47
CA ILE A 151 10.24 -1.60 4.82
C ILE A 151 10.34 -1.36 6.32
N GLU A 152 11.49 -0.83 6.75
CA GLU A 152 11.50 0.14 7.83
C GLU A 152 11.02 1.47 7.22
N TYR A 153 9.74 1.78 7.41
CA TYR A 153 9.26 3.15 7.31
C TYR A 153 8.55 3.51 8.61
N TYR A 154 9.06 4.58 9.21
CA TYR A 154 8.60 5.34 10.38
C TYR A 154 7.09 5.30 10.67
#